data_AF-A0A074KU15-F1
#
_entry.id   AF-A0A074KU15-F1
#
_cell.length_a   1.000
_cell.length_b   1.000
_cell.length_c   1.000
_cell.angle_alpha   90.00
_cell.angle_beta   90.00
_cell.angle_gamma   90.00
#
_symmetry.space_group_name_H-M   'P 1'
#
loop_
_entity.id
_entity.type
_entity.pdbx_description
1 polymer ?
#
loop_
_entity_poly.entity_id
_entity_poly.type
_entity_poly.pdbx_seq_one_letter_code
_entity_poly.pdbx_strand_id
1 'polypeptide(L)'
;MTLDIGVSPSAQKVKWTRRSLSGNRLNIVMVGRFSDYQKRQDLLVEALAIILKGYRVHLTFIGDGMKKEAIQSRVNDLGMDECITFLPFFNKQQELWQVLLNSDLLVHACDYEGLCKSIIESMALGLPVLVSDVTPLNR
;
A
#
# COMPACT_ATOMS: atom_id res chain seq x y z
N MET A 1 -14.92 -29.93 10.03
CA MET A 1 -14.74 -29.80 8.57
C MET A 1 -14.92 -28.32 8.26
N THR A 2 -13.81 -27.57 8.21
CA THR A 2 -13.84 -26.12 7.96
C THR A 2 -14.17 -25.93 6.48
N LEU A 3 -15.28 -25.25 6.20
CA LEU A 3 -15.61 -24.81 4.85
C LEU A 3 -14.55 -23.80 4.42
N ASP A 4 -13.66 -24.24 3.54
CA ASP A 4 -12.73 -23.38 2.81
C ASP A 4 -13.56 -22.47 1.90
N ILE A 5 -13.22 -21.18 1.86
CA ILE A 5 -13.91 -20.16 1.04
C ILE A 5 -13.64 -20.32 -0.47
N GLY A 6 -13.00 -21.43 -0.87
CA GLY A 6 -12.77 -21.79 -2.27
C GLY A 6 -11.51 -21.16 -2.86
N VAL A 7 -10.54 -20.77 -2.03
CA VAL A 7 -9.25 -20.24 -2.50
C VAL A 7 -8.24 -21.39 -2.58
N SER A 8 -8.04 -21.92 -3.80
CA SER A 8 -7.07 -23.01 -4.00
C SER A 8 -5.64 -22.47 -4.12
N PRO A 9 -4.65 -23.05 -3.41
CA PRO A 9 -3.22 -22.81 -3.66
C PRO A 9 -2.76 -23.18 -5.08
N SER A 10 -3.57 -23.97 -5.80
CA SER A 10 -3.36 -24.32 -7.21
C SER A 10 -3.92 -23.26 -8.17
N ALA A 11 -4.41 -22.12 -7.68
CA ALA A 11 -4.85 -21.02 -8.53
C ALA A 11 -3.73 -20.64 -9.51
N GLN A 12 -4.13 -20.38 -10.75
CA GLN A 12 -3.21 -20.16 -11.85
C GLN A 12 -2.22 -19.04 -11.48
N LYS A 13 -0.92 -19.37 -11.49
CA LYS A 13 0.13 -18.37 -11.26
C LYS A 13 0.11 -17.40 -12.42
N VAL A 14 -0.55 -16.26 -12.23
CA VAL A 14 -0.47 -15.15 -13.17
C VAL A 14 0.99 -14.68 -13.16
N LYS A 15 1.66 -14.80 -14.30
CA LYS A 15 3.03 -14.30 -14.42
C LYS A 15 2.95 -12.79 -14.37
N TRP A 16 3.49 -12.20 -13.31
CA TRP A 16 3.66 -10.75 -13.25
C TRP A 16 4.54 -10.33 -14.43
N THR A 17 3.93 -9.64 -15.39
CA THR A 17 4.65 -8.95 -16.45
C THR A 17 5.07 -7.62 -15.88
N ARG A 18 6.39 -7.42 -15.73
CA ARG A 18 6.97 -6.15 -15.32
C ARG A 18 6.37 -5.04 -16.17
N ARG A 19 5.51 -4.21 -15.56
CA ARG A 19 5.16 -2.93 -16.17
C ARG A 19 6.46 -2.14 -16.22
N SER A 20 6.76 -1.55 -17.38
CA SER A 20 7.91 -0.64 -17.50
C SER A 20 7.72 0.42 -16.43
N LEU A 21 8.65 0.50 -15.46
CA LEU A 21 8.64 1.56 -14.45
C LEU A 21 8.60 2.89 -15.20
N SER A 22 7.51 3.63 -15.04
CA SER A 22 7.38 4.93 -15.67
C SER A 22 8.38 5.89 -14.99
N GLY A 23 9.31 6.45 -15.75
CA GLY A 23 10.13 7.59 -15.29
C GLY A 23 11.26 7.28 -14.29
N ASN A 24 11.85 6.08 -14.27
CA ASN A 24 12.98 5.73 -13.39
C ASN A 24 12.71 5.97 -11.89
N ARG A 25 11.45 5.77 -11.48
CA ARG A 25 10.96 5.91 -10.10
C ARG A 25 10.03 4.74 -9.77
N LEU A 26 10.10 4.22 -8.54
CA LEU A 26 9.16 3.23 -8.04
C LEU A 26 7.96 3.93 -7.40
N ASN A 27 6.74 3.65 -7.88
CA ASN A 27 5.51 4.22 -7.33
C ASN A 27 4.86 3.20 -6.38
N ILE A 28 4.82 3.55 -5.10
CA ILE A 28 4.24 2.75 -4.03
C ILE A 28 2.89 3.36 -3.64
N VAL A 29 1.92 2.50 -3.32
CA VAL A 29 0.62 2.91 -2.79
C VAL A 29 0.30 2.17 -1.51
N MET A 30 -0.31 2.87 -0.55
CA MET A 30 -0.91 2.29 0.64
C MET A 30 -2.31 2.84 0.83
N VAL A 31 -3.28 1.95 1.02
CA VAL A 31 -4.70 2.31 1.19
C VAL A 31 -5.16 1.88 2.56
N GLY A 32 -5.61 2.82 3.38
CA GLY A 32 -6.07 2.51 4.72
C GLY A 32 -6.39 3.74 5.56
N ARG A 33 -7.15 3.52 6.64
CA ARG A 33 -7.46 4.57 7.61
C ARG A 33 -6.20 4.98 8.37
N PHE A 34 -6.03 6.28 8.60
CA PHE A 34 -5.02 6.82 9.51
C PHE A 34 -5.52 6.68 10.96
N SER A 35 -5.38 5.48 11.52
CA SER A 35 -5.66 5.16 12.93
C SER A 35 -4.37 5.12 13.74
N ASP A 36 -4.48 4.98 15.07
CA ASP A 36 -3.34 5.20 15.97
C ASP A 36 -2.08 4.39 15.64
N TYR A 37 -2.20 3.05 15.57
CA TYR A 37 -1.05 2.18 15.30
C TYR A 37 -1.38 1.01 14.36
N GLN A 38 -2.65 0.72 14.11
CA GLN A 38 -3.02 -0.50 13.37
C GLN A 38 -2.37 -0.60 11.99
N LYS A 39 -2.41 0.49 11.21
CA LYS A 39 -2.03 0.52 9.78
C LYS A 39 -0.62 1.08 9.55
N ARG A 40 0.15 1.29 10.62
CA ARG A 40 1.57 1.64 10.61
C ARG A 40 2.08 2.54 9.48
N GLN A 41 1.33 3.58 9.10
CA GLN A 41 1.77 4.55 8.08
C GLN A 41 3.03 5.29 8.55
N ASP A 42 3.19 5.48 9.86
CA ASP A 42 4.41 5.98 10.50
C ASP A 42 5.64 5.16 10.09
N LEU A 43 5.54 3.83 10.20
CA LEU A 43 6.64 2.93 9.86
C LEU A 43 7.03 3.05 8.39
N LEU A 44 6.03 3.19 7.51
CA LEU A 44 6.28 3.32 6.08
C LEU A 44 6.95 4.66 5.73
N VAL A 45 6.60 5.75 6.44
CA VAL A 45 7.29 7.04 6.33
C VAL A 45 8.76 6.92 6.74
N GLU A 46 9.04 6.29 7.89
CA GLU A 46 10.43 6.09 8.34
C GLU A 46 11.24 5.21 7.38
N ALA A 47 10.62 4.14 6.87
CA ALA A 47 11.25 3.27 5.87
C ALA A 47 11.56 4.05 4.57
N LEU A 48 10.65 4.93 4.14
CA LEU A 48 10.83 5.75 2.94
C LEU A 48 12.03 6.71 3.10
N ALA A 49 12.20 7.33 4.27
CA ALA A 49 13.34 8.20 4.57
C ALA A 49 14.70 7.50 4.43
N ILE A 50 14.75 6.19 4.71
CA ILE A 50 15.97 5.39 4.56
C ILE A 50 16.25 5.11 3.08
N ILE A 51 15.25 4.64 2.33
CA ILE A 51 15.44 4.18 0.94
C ILE A 51 15.65 5.34 -0.05
N LEU A 52 15.12 6.53 0.23
CA LEU A 52 15.32 7.72 -0.61
C LEU A 52 16.79 8.15 -0.74
N LYS A 53 17.68 7.64 0.12
CA LYS A 53 19.14 7.86 0.02
C LYS A 53 19.78 7.20 -1.20
N GLY A 54 19.15 6.18 -1.78
CA GLY A 54 19.71 5.40 -2.89
C GLY A 54 18.71 5.09 -4.01
N TYR A 55 17.42 5.31 -3.79
CA TYR A 55 16.36 4.96 -4.73
C TYR A 55 15.40 6.13 -4.95
N ARG A 56 14.92 6.25 -6.19
CA ARG A 56 13.81 7.16 -6.52
C ARG A 56 12.50 6.45 -6.26
N VAL A 57 11.78 6.90 -5.24
CA VAL A 57 10.51 6.30 -4.81
C VAL A 57 9.48 7.40 -4.60
N HIS A 58 8.22 7.12 -4.93
CA HIS A 58 7.08 7.96 -4.58
C HIS A 58 6.06 7.12 -3.83
N LEU A 59 5.56 7.63 -2.71
CA LEU A 59 4.54 6.95 -1.91
C LEU A 59 3.23 7.72 -1.96
N THR A 60 2.16 7.05 -2.36
CA THR A 60 0.80 7.58 -2.27
C THR A 60 0.06 6.92 -1.11
N PHE A 61 -0.32 7.70 -0.11
CA PHE A 61 -1.28 7.27 0.89
C PHE A 61 -2.70 7.64 0.44
N ILE A 62 -3.61 6.66 0.43
CA ILE A 62 -5.03 6.86 0.18
C ILE A 62 -5.79 6.58 1.47
N GLY A 63 -6.39 7.61 2.04
CA GLY A 63 -7.29 7.46 3.16
C GLY A 63 -7.43 8.71 4.02
N ASP A 64 -8.07 8.50 5.16
CA ASP A 64 -8.35 9.55 6.12
C ASP A 64 -8.33 9.02 7.56
N GLY A 65 -8.28 9.92 8.54
CA GLY A 65 -8.35 9.57 9.95
C GLY A 65 -7.51 10.46 10.86
N MET A 66 -7.69 10.27 12.16
CA MET A 66 -7.14 11.12 13.23
C MET A 66 -5.61 11.23 13.26
N LYS A 67 -4.88 10.29 12.66
CA LYS A 67 -3.41 10.35 12.59
C LYS A 67 -2.88 11.06 11.36
N LYS A 68 -3.74 11.45 10.41
CA LYS A 68 -3.31 11.98 9.12
C LYS A 68 -2.47 13.24 9.28
N GLU A 69 -2.89 14.21 10.09
CA GLU A 69 -2.11 15.43 10.29
C GLU A 69 -0.76 15.14 10.95
N ALA A 70 -0.72 14.23 11.93
CA ALA A 70 0.53 13.85 12.60
C ALA A 70 1.53 13.19 11.61
N ILE A 71 1.05 12.34 10.72
CA ILE A 71 1.88 11.73 9.68
C ILE A 71 2.36 12.78 8.66
N GLN A 72 1.49 13.71 8.25
CA GLN A 72 1.87 14.81 7.36
C GLN A 72 2.93 15.72 7.98
N SER A 73 2.79 16.06 9.26
CA SER A 73 3.81 16.80 10.01
C SER A 73 5.15 16.07 9.99
N ARG A 74 5.14 14.75 10.23
CA ARG A 74 6.35 13.95 10.21
C ARG A 74 7.02 13.90 8.83
N VAL A 75 6.22 13.82 7.77
CA VAL A 75 6.73 13.89 6.39
C VAL A 75 7.41 15.23 6.11
N ASN A 76 6.82 16.32 6.58
CA ASN A 76 7.39 17.66 6.44
C ASN A 76 8.68 17.83 7.26
N ASP A 77 8.70 17.36 8.51
CA ASP A 77 9.90 17.38 9.37
C ASP A 77 11.09 16.64 8.74
N LEU A 78 10.80 15.60 7.95
CA LEU A 78 11.79 14.81 7.21
C LEU A 78 12.10 15.38 5.82
N GLY A 79 11.42 16.44 5.37
CA GLY A 79 11.61 17.07 4.06
C GLY A 79 11.20 16.20 2.87
N MET A 80 10.18 15.33 3.04
CA MET A 80 9.77 14.35 2.03
C MET A 80 8.48 14.71 1.28
N ASP A 81 8.02 15.97 1.36
CA ASP A 81 6.75 16.43 0.78
C ASP A 81 6.64 16.15 -0.73
N GLU A 82 7.76 16.21 -1.47
CA GLU A 82 7.77 15.93 -2.91
C GLU A 82 7.68 14.44 -3.27
N CYS A 83 7.98 13.57 -2.31
CA CYS A 83 8.02 12.11 -2.50
C CYS A 83 6.80 11.41 -1.93
N ILE A 84 5.90 12.11 -1.23
CA ILE A 84 4.72 11.53 -0.57
C ILE A 84 3.48 12.34 -0.93
N THR A 85 2.45 11.65 -1.44
CA THR A 85 1.14 12.25 -1.73
C THR A 85 0.09 11.67 -0.82
N PHE A 86 -0.77 12.53 -0.27
CA PHE A 86 -1.94 12.15 0.53
C PHE A 86 -3.21 12.39 -0.27
N LEU A 87 -3.96 11.33 -0.54
CA LEU A 87 -5.26 11.37 -1.20
C LEU A 87 -6.35 10.98 -0.19
N PRO A 88 -7.57 11.54 -0.30
CA PRO A 88 -8.69 11.10 0.51
C PRO A 88 -9.14 9.70 0.08
N PHE A 89 -10.08 9.10 0.83
CA PHE A 89 -10.83 7.98 0.29
C PHE A 89 -11.59 8.40 -0.98
N PHE A 90 -11.65 7.51 -1.96
CA PHE A 90 -12.42 7.72 -3.19
C PHE A 90 -13.87 7.30 -3.00
N ASN A 91 -14.78 8.05 -3.62
CA ASN A 91 -16.21 7.71 -3.64
C ASN A 91 -16.51 6.66 -4.71
N LYS A 92 -15.70 6.60 -5.78
CA LYS A 92 -15.88 5.65 -6.88
C LYS A 92 -14.73 4.65 -6.88
N GLN A 93 -15.07 3.37 -6.92
CA GLN A 93 -14.09 2.28 -6.94
C GLN A 93 -13.12 2.37 -8.13
N GLN A 94 -13.60 2.89 -9.27
CA GLN A 94 -12.79 3.07 -10.47
C GLN A 94 -11.63 4.06 -10.24
N GLU A 95 -11.80 5.07 -9.40
CA GLU A 95 -10.75 6.05 -9.08
C GLU A 95 -9.61 5.37 -8.31
N LEU A 96 -9.96 4.54 -7.33
CA LEU A 96 -8.98 3.72 -6.61
C LEU A 96 -8.23 2.78 -7.56
N TRP A 97 -8.96 2.07 -8.43
CA TRP A 97 -8.34 1.16 -9.40
C TRP A 97 -7.38 1.86 -10.35
N GLN A 98 -7.68 3.11 -10.77
CA GLN A 98 -6.75 3.88 -11.58
C GLN A 98 -5.45 4.16 -10.83
N VAL A 99 -5.49 4.49 -9.54
CA VAL A 99 -4.26 4.67 -8.75
C VAL A 99 -3.50 3.35 -8.61
N LEU A 100 -4.18 2.25 -8.28
CA LEU A 100 -3.56 0.93 -8.16
C LEU A 100 -2.92 0.47 -9.47
N LEU A 101 -3.58 0.67 -10.61
CA LEU A 101 -3.05 0.33 -11.94
C LEU A 101 -1.84 1.20 -12.33
N ASN A 102 -1.74 2.42 -11.83
CA ASN A 102 -0.59 3.28 -12.08
C ASN A 102 0.51 3.14 -11.00
N SER A 103 0.35 2.23 -10.05
CA SER A 103 1.35 1.91 -9.03
C SER A 103 2.17 0.69 -9.43
N ASP A 104 3.38 0.58 -8.88
CA ASP A 104 4.30 -0.53 -9.10
C ASP A 104 4.25 -1.55 -7.96
N LEU A 105 3.87 -1.10 -6.75
CA LEU A 105 3.79 -1.92 -5.55
C LEU A 105 2.69 -1.37 -4.61
N LEU A 106 1.81 -2.25 -4.11
CA LEU A 106 1.03 -1.94 -2.91
C LEU A 106 1.82 -2.38 -1.67
N VAL A 107 2.00 -1.47 -0.71
CA VAL A 107 2.55 -1.79 0.61
C VAL A 107 1.45 -1.66 1.66
N HIS A 108 1.34 -2.66 2.52
CA HIS A 108 0.41 -2.65 3.64
C HIS A 108 1.13 -3.01 4.94
N ALA A 109 1.74 -2.00 5.56
CA ALA A 109 2.28 -2.12 6.91
C ALA A 109 1.14 -2.18 7.91
N CYS A 110 1.11 -3.17 8.79
CA CYS A 110 0.15 -3.23 9.89
C CYS A 110 0.65 -4.09 11.04
N ASP A 111 0.12 -3.83 12.24
CA ASP A 111 0.32 -4.70 13.41
C ASP A 111 -0.76 -5.80 13.47
N TYR A 112 -1.96 -5.54 12.93
CA TYR A 112 -3.04 -6.52 12.78
C TYR A 112 -4.03 -6.12 11.68
N GLU A 113 -4.58 -7.11 10.99
CA GLU A 113 -5.55 -6.94 9.92
C GLU A 113 -6.63 -8.02 9.97
N GLY A 114 -7.88 -7.68 9.66
CA GLY A 114 -8.94 -8.68 9.49
C GLY A 114 -8.96 -9.20 8.05
N LEU A 115 -9.49 -8.37 7.15
CA LEU A 115 -9.50 -8.60 5.71
C LEU A 115 -9.24 -7.27 5.01
N CYS A 116 -8.08 -7.13 4.37
CA CYS A 116 -7.74 -5.90 3.68
C CYS A 116 -8.25 -5.95 2.24
N LYS A 117 -9.34 -5.23 1.96
CA LYS A 117 -9.91 -5.15 0.60
C LYS A 117 -8.91 -4.65 -0.43
N SER A 118 -8.09 -3.66 -0.08
CA SER A 118 -7.11 -3.10 -1.01
C SER A 118 -6.02 -4.09 -1.41
N ILE A 119 -5.66 -5.04 -0.52
CA ILE A 119 -4.75 -6.15 -0.86
C ILE A 119 -5.42 -7.04 -1.91
N ILE A 120 -6.66 -7.48 -1.68
CA ILE A 120 -7.40 -8.34 -2.61
C ILE A 120 -7.57 -7.66 -3.97
N GLU A 121 -8.00 -6.40 -3.98
CA GLU A 121 -8.18 -5.60 -5.19
C GLU A 121 -6.86 -5.43 -5.95
N SER A 122 -5.75 -5.20 -5.25
CA SER A 122 -4.42 -5.10 -5.86
C SER A 122 -3.99 -6.42 -6.49
N MET A 123 -4.17 -7.54 -5.78
CA MET A 123 -3.87 -8.87 -6.32
C MET A 123 -4.72 -9.18 -7.56
N ALA A 124 -6.01 -8.82 -7.55
CA ALA A 124 -6.91 -8.98 -8.70
C ALA A 124 -6.48 -8.14 -9.92
N LEU A 125 -5.87 -6.98 -9.69
CA LEU A 125 -5.30 -6.12 -10.73
C LEU A 125 -3.88 -6.55 -11.17
N GLY A 126 -3.31 -7.59 -10.55
CA GLY A 126 -1.95 -8.05 -10.80
C GLY A 126 -0.86 -7.14 -10.24
N LEU A 127 -1.20 -6.23 -9.31
CA LEU A 127 -0.26 -5.37 -8.61
C LEU A 127 0.45 -6.20 -7.52
N PRO A 128 1.79 -6.27 -7.51
CA PRO A 128 2.52 -6.90 -6.42
C PRO A 128 2.15 -6.29 -5.08
N VAL A 129 2.04 -7.12 -4.05
CA VAL A 129 1.72 -6.70 -2.69
C VAL A 129 2.85 -7.06 -1.74
N LEU A 130 3.28 -6.10 -0.92
CA LEU A 130 4.19 -6.29 0.20
C LEU A 130 3.42 -5.99 1.48
N VAL A 131 3.34 -6.96 2.39
CA VAL A 131 2.48 -6.90 3.57
C VAL A 131 3.27 -7.26 4.82
N SER A 132 2.87 -6.73 5.98
CA SER A 132 3.40 -7.20 7.26
C SER A 132 3.12 -8.69 7.45
N ASP A 133 4.04 -9.39 8.09
CA ASP A 133 3.89 -10.79 8.48
C ASP A 133 2.94 -10.93 9.69
N VAL A 134 1.64 -10.86 9.42
CA VAL A 134 0.57 -11.02 10.43
C VAL A 134 -0.34 -12.18 10.05
N THR A 135 -0.92 -12.87 11.04
CA THR A 135 -1.59 -14.18 10.84
C THR A 135 -2.62 -14.23 9.70
N PRO A 136 -3.46 -13.19 9.47
CA PRO A 136 -4.43 -13.23 8.39
C PRO A 136 -3.84 -12.91 7.00
N LEU A 137 -2.61 -12.42 6.92
CA LEU A 137 -1.95 -12.03 5.66
C LEU A 137 -0.82 -13.00 5.24
N ASN A 138 -0.39 -13.89 6.14
CA ASN A 138 0.71 -14.84 5.92
C ASN A 138 0.27 -16.31 5.79
N ARG A 139 -1.05 -16.57 5.71
CA ARG A 139 -1.63 -17.92 5.62
C ARG A 139 -2.29 -18.19 4.28
#